data_AF-A0A4U7EYI0-F1
#
_entry.id   AF-A0A4U7EYI0-F1
#
_cell.length_a   1.000
_cell.length_b   1.000
_cell.length_c   1.000
_cell.angle_alpha   90.00
_cell.angle_beta   90.00
_cell.angle_gamma   90.00
#
_symmetry.space_group_name_H-M   'P 1'
#
loop_
_entity.id
_entity.type
_entity.pdbx_description
1 polymer ?
#
loop_
_entity_poly.entity_id
_entity_poly.type
_entity_poly.pdbx_seq_one_letter_code
_entity_poly.pdbx_strand_id
1 'polypeptide(L)'
;MSDWVSLFSGGKDSSWALYRALQQDLDVSRLLTIHPAGDSYMYHTPATELAGLAAESIGIDPVEVAPDDFGADDVEDASAQGDAELEPMEATLRELAADGDLDLVGVTAGAVESEFQTSRIQAMCDRLDIGLFAPLWREDPVELAEAMFDAGFEIRIVQVAAYGLDESWLGRRYDADALDELLDLRAEYG
;
A
#
# COMPACT_ATOMS: atom_id res chain seq x y z
N MET A 1 3.15 -23.34 -8.26
CA MET A 1 3.67 -22.08 -8.81
C MET A 1 3.89 -21.22 -7.59
N SER A 2 5.01 -20.54 -7.41
CA SER A 2 5.25 -19.85 -6.14
C SER A 2 4.64 -18.45 -6.19
N ASP A 3 3.31 -18.38 -6.08
CA ASP A 3 2.52 -17.18 -6.32
C ASP A 3 2.62 -16.17 -5.18
N TRP A 4 2.88 -14.91 -5.53
CA TRP A 4 2.84 -13.77 -4.63
C TRP A 4 1.65 -12.86 -4.93
N VAL A 5 1.06 -12.30 -3.88
CA VAL A 5 0.00 -11.29 -3.99
C VAL A 5 0.54 -9.95 -3.49
N SER A 6 0.47 -8.91 -4.31
CA SER A 6 0.89 -7.58 -3.89
C SER A 6 -0.26 -6.83 -3.24
N LEU A 7 -0.07 -6.38 -2.00
CA LEU A 7 -0.99 -5.44 -1.36
C LEU A 7 -0.83 -4.09 -2.05
N PHE A 8 -1.83 -3.72 -2.85
CA PHE A 8 -1.72 -2.65 -3.82
C PHE A 8 -2.79 -1.58 -3.58
N SER A 9 -2.36 -0.33 -3.49
CA SER A 9 -3.25 0.82 -3.25
C SER A 9 -3.24 1.83 -4.40
N GLY A 10 -2.39 1.61 -5.41
CA GLY A 10 -2.09 2.60 -6.45
C GLY A 10 -1.18 3.75 -6.01
N GLY A 11 -0.78 3.79 -4.72
CA GLY A 11 0.15 4.79 -4.20
C GLY A 11 1.62 4.50 -4.55
N LYS A 12 2.50 5.47 -4.27
CA LYS A 12 3.95 5.35 -4.53
C LYS A 12 4.58 4.15 -3.83
N ASP A 13 4.18 3.88 -2.58
CA ASP A 13 4.84 2.89 -1.73
C ASP A 13 4.47 1.46 -2.09
N SER A 14 3.18 1.22 -2.37
CA SER A 14 2.72 -0.08 -2.87
C SER A 14 3.24 -0.37 -4.28
N SER A 15 3.32 0.65 -5.15
CA SER A 15 3.94 0.54 -6.47
C SER A 15 5.44 0.23 -6.39
N TRP A 16 6.15 0.84 -5.44
CA TRP A 16 7.56 0.55 -5.20
C TRP A 16 7.76 -0.85 -4.63
N ALA A 17 6.93 -1.29 -3.68
CA ALA A 17 7.00 -2.66 -3.15
C ALA A 17 6.82 -3.72 -4.26
N LEU A 18 5.83 -3.52 -5.12
CA LEU A 18 5.61 -4.35 -6.31
C LEU A 18 6.83 -4.32 -7.23
N TYR A 19 7.35 -3.14 -7.57
CA TYR A 19 8.52 -3.02 -8.43
C TYR A 19 9.73 -3.76 -7.87
N ARG A 20 9.99 -3.63 -6.56
CA ARG A 20 11.08 -4.34 -5.87
C ARG A 20 10.86 -5.85 -5.86
N ALA A 21 9.63 -6.32 -5.75
CA ALA A 21 9.28 -7.74 -5.80
C ALA A 21 9.58 -8.32 -7.19
N LEU A 22 9.15 -7.62 -8.25
CA LEU A 22 9.42 -8.00 -9.63
C LEU A 22 10.92 -8.00 -9.96
N GLN A 23 11.68 -7.04 -9.41
CA GLN A 23 13.15 -7.01 -9.54
C GLN A 23 13.86 -8.18 -8.85
N GLN A 24 13.21 -8.83 -7.88
CA GLN A 24 13.71 -10.02 -7.18
C GLN A 24 13.17 -11.32 -7.79
N ASP A 25 12.57 -11.24 -8.99
CA ASP A 25 11.94 -12.36 -9.69
C ASP A 25 10.83 -13.06 -8.86
N LEU A 26 10.16 -12.33 -7.95
CA LEU A 26 8.97 -12.84 -7.27
C LEU A 26 7.81 -12.92 -8.27
N ASP A 27 7.13 -14.06 -8.30
CA ASP A 27 6.02 -14.33 -9.23
C ASP A 27 4.73 -13.69 -8.71
N VAL A 28 4.60 -12.37 -8.90
CA VAL A 28 3.43 -11.61 -8.45
C VAL A 28 2.28 -11.78 -9.45
N SER A 29 1.28 -12.58 -9.08
CA SER A 29 0.18 -12.96 -9.96
C SER A 29 -1.12 -12.20 -9.69
N ARG A 30 -1.25 -11.53 -8.54
CA ARG A 30 -2.42 -10.69 -8.21
C ARG A 30 -2.04 -9.37 -7.54
N LEU A 31 -2.82 -8.34 -7.79
CA LEU A 31 -2.79 -7.07 -7.04
C LEU A 31 -4.05 -6.97 -6.18
N LEU A 32 -3.91 -7.10 -4.86
CA LEU A 32 -5.03 -7.04 -3.91
C LEU A 32 -5.23 -5.61 -3.41
N THR A 33 -6.40 -5.04 -3.69
CA THR A 33 -6.82 -3.72 -3.20
C THR A 33 -8.04 -3.88 -2.30
N ILE A 34 -7.95 -3.36 -1.07
CA ILE A 34 -9.09 -3.25 -0.16
C ILE A 34 -9.63 -1.82 -0.29
N HIS A 35 -10.87 -1.68 -0.74
CA HIS A 35 -11.56 -0.39 -0.78
C HIS A 35 -12.20 -0.16 0.59
N PRO A 36 -11.90 0.90 1.33
CA PRO A 36 -12.62 1.18 2.58
C PRO A 36 -14.10 1.47 2.30
N ALA A 37 -14.98 1.12 3.25
CA ALA A 37 -16.33 1.66 3.28
C ALA A 37 -16.31 3.06 3.91
N GLY A 38 -16.73 4.09 3.15
CA GLY A 38 -16.86 5.47 3.66
C GLY A 38 -15.55 6.26 3.81
N ASP A 39 -15.62 7.34 4.60
CA ASP A 39 -14.48 8.20 4.95
C ASP A 39 -13.60 7.50 6.01
N SER A 40 -12.70 6.60 5.59
CA SER A 40 -11.76 5.90 6.48
C SER A 40 -10.61 6.81 6.94
N TYR A 41 -10.29 6.77 8.24
CA TYR A 41 -9.13 7.47 8.83
C TYR A 41 -7.77 6.94 8.32
N MET A 42 -7.70 5.70 7.80
CA MET A 42 -6.51 5.15 7.13
C MET A 42 -6.54 5.30 5.60
N TYR A 43 -7.72 5.41 5.00
CA TYR A 43 -7.92 5.48 3.56
C TYR A 43 -8.91 6.58 3.17
N HIS A 44 -8.63 7.84 3.52
CA HIS A 44 -9.26 8.99 2.86
C HIS A 44 -8.66 9.13 1.45
N THR A 45 -8.82 8.13 0.56
CA THR A 45 -8.17 8.16 -0.76
C THR A 45 -9.22 8.40 -1.84
N PRO A 46 -9.19 9.54 -2.56
CA PRO A 46 -10.16 9.84 -3.63
C PRO A 46 -10.06 8.93 -4.88
N ALA A 47 -9.34 7.82 -4.80
CA ALA A 47 -8.67 7.25 -5.97
C ALA A 47 -8.37 5.75 -5.89
N THR A 48 -9.04 4.96 -5.04
CA THR A 48 -8.86 3.50 -5.09
C THR A 48 -9.29 2.91 -6.44
N GLU A 49 -10.19 3.58 -7.17
CA GLU A 49 -10.49 3.29 -8.59
C GLU A 49 -9.26 3.43 -9.52
N LEU A 50 -8.27 4.26 -9.17
CA LEU A 50 -7.01 4.36 -9.92
C LEU A 50 -6.12 3.12 -9.72
N ALA A 51 -6.29 2.37 -8.63
CA ALA A 51 -5.54 1.14 -8.40
C ALA A 51 -5.89 0.09 -9.46
N GLY A 52 -7.17 -0.03 -9.83
CA GLY A 52 -7.61 -0.90 -10.94
C GLY A 52 -7.03 -0.49 -12.29
N LEU A 53 -7.00 0.81 -12.61
CA LEU A 53 -6.35 1.30 -13.84
C LEU A 53 -4.84 1.07 -13.85
N ALA A 54 -4.18 1.23 -12.69
CA ALA A 54 -2.77 0.92 -12.56
C ALA A 54 -2.52 -0.59 -12.74
N ALA A 55 -3.37 -1.46 -12.17
CA ALA A 55 -3.30 -2.91 -12.37
C ALA A 55 -3.42 -3.30 -13.84
N GLU A 56 -4.39 -2.73 -14.57
CA GLU A 56 -4.55 -2.94 -16.01
C GLU A 56 -3.29 -2.52 -16.79
N SER A 57 -2.71 -1.36 -16.45
CA SER A 57 -1.48 -0.88 -17.09
C SER A 57 -0.26 -1.74 -16.78
N ILE A 58 -0.18 -2.34 -15.60
CA ILE A 58 0.91 -3.24 -15.18
C ILE A 58 0.74 -4.62 -15.85
N GLY A 59 -0.50 -5.03 -16.12
CA GLY A 59 -0.82 -6.32 -16.72
C GLY A 59 -0.87 -7.46 -15.69
N ILE A 60 -1.14 -7.15 -14.41
CA ILE A 60 -1.35 -8.13 -13.34
C ILE A 60 -2.82 -8.05 -12.91
N ASP A 61 -3.45 -9.21 -12.74
CA ASP A 61 -4.88 -9.30 -12.43
C ASP A 61 -5.21 -8.63 -11.09
N PRO A 62 -6.16 -7.67 -11.06
CA PRO A 62 -6.60 -7.06 -9.81
C PRO A 62 -7.55 -7.98 -9.04
N VAL A 63 -7.47 -7.92 -7.71
CA VAL A 63 -8.44 -8.47 -6.77
C VAL A 63 -8.93 -7.30 -5.93
N GLU A 64 -10.18 -6.88 -6.15
CA GLU A 64 -10.79 -5.74 -5.49
C GLU A 64 -11.81 -6.21 -4.47
N VAL A 65 -11.65 -5.77 -3.22
CA VAL A 65 -12.56 -6.10 -2.13
C VAL A 65 -13.24 -4.82 -1.68
N ALA A 66 -14.55 -4.73 -1.93
CA ALA A 66 -15.41 -3.68 -1.41
C ALA A 66 -16.23 -4.26 -0.24
N PRO A 67 -15.85 -3.97 1.00
CA PRO A 67 -16.59 -4.38 2.18
C PRO A 67 -17.86 -3.55 2.29
N ASP A 68 -19.00 -4.10 1.89
CA ASP A 68 -20.27 -3.34 1.86
C ASP A 68 -20.75 -2.86 3.25
N ASP A 69 -20.27 -3.44 4.36
CA ASP A 69 -20.72 -3.13 5.72
C ASP A 69 -19.88 -3.89 6.77
N PHE A 70 -18.54 -3.74 6.78
CA PHE A 70 -17.74 -4.32 7.88
C PHE A 70 -17.72 -3.43 9.12
N GLY A 71 -18.88 -2.92 9.57
CA GLY A 71 -19.06 -2.34 10.90
C GLY A 71 -17.95 -1.39 11.36
N ALA A 72 -17.32 -0.66 10.43
CA ALA A 72 -16.30 0.35 10.72
C ALA A 72 -16.96 1.68 11.14
N ASP A 73 -18.29 1.72 11.08
CA ASP A 73 -19.11 2.70 11.76
C ASP A 73 -19.11 2.36 13.26
N ASP A 74 -18.43 3.18 14.06
CA ASP A 74 -18.32 3.14 15.53
C ASP A 74 -17.19 2.29 16.16
N VAL A 75 -15.95 2.39 15.66
CA VAL A 75 -14.78 1.94 16.43
C VAL A 75 -13.93 3.15 16.87
N GLU A 76 -14.05 3.54 18.15
CA GLU A 76 -13.32 4.68 18.73
C GLU A 76 -11.80 4.45 18.89
N ASP A 77 -11.30 3.24 18.59
CA ASP A 77 -9.90 2.83 18.80
C ASP A 77 -9.19 2.48 17.48
N ALA A 78 -8.14 3.24 17.15
CA ALA A 78 -7.28 3.03 15.98
C ALA A 78 -6.62 1.63 15.95
N SER A 79 -6.48 0.97 17.11
CA SER A 79 -6.02 -0.41 17.18
C SER A 79 -7.08 -1.37 16.65
N ALA A 80 -8.34 -1.23 17.07
CA ALA A 80 -9.42 -2.10 16.64
C ALA A 80 -9.83 -1.82 15.18
N GLN A 81 -9.72 -0.57 14.73
CA GLN A 81 -9.94 -0.22 13.32
C GLN A 81 -8.89 -0.86 12.39
N GLY A 82 -7.61 -0.83 12.76
CA GLY A 82 -6.56 -1.46 11.95
C GLY A 82 -6.63 -2.99 11.90
N ASP A 83 -7.20 -3.63 12.92
CA ASP A 83 -7.46 -5.07 12.90
C ASP A 83 -8.67 -5.39 12.00
N ALA A 84 -9.73 -4.58 12.08
CA ALA A 84 -10.92 -4.70 11.22
C ALA A 84 -10.61 -4.48 9.73
N GLU A 85 -9.60 -3.66 9.39
CA GLU A 85 -9.15 -3.47 8.00
C GLU A 85 -8.35 -4.66 7.45
N LEU A 86 -7.79 -5.52 8.30
CA LEU A 86 -7.03 -6.70 7.89
C LEU A 86 -7.87 -7.97 7.78
N GLU A 87 -8.99 -8.06 8.50
CA GLU A 87 -9.88 -9.22 8.40
C GLU A 87 -10.34 -9.51 6.95
N PRO A 88 -10.78 -8.51 6.16
CA PRO A 88 -11.16 -8.73 4.76
C PRO A 88 -9.98 -9.19 3.92
N MET A 89 -8.80 -8.60 4.14
CA MET A 89 -7.57 -8.96 3.44
C MET A 89 -7.19 -10.42 3.71
N GLU A 90 -7.20 -10.84 4.98
CA GLU A 90 -6.88 -12.20 5.38
C GLU A 90 -7.90 -13.20 4.83
N ALA A 91 -9.20 -12.85 4.85
CA ALA A 91 -10.26 -13.68 4.27
C ALA A 91 -10.05 -13.88 2.76
N THR A 92 -9.80 -12.81 2.01
CA THR A 92 -9.55 -12.89 0.56
C THR A 92 -8.28 -13.69 0.24
N LEU A 93 -7.19 -13.52 0.99
CA LEU A 93 -5.98 -14.31 0.80
C LEU A 93 -6.22 -15.81 1.07
N ARG A 94 -7.05 -16.15 2.06
CA ARG A 94 -7.47 -17.54 2.31
C ARG A 94 -8.28 -18.11 1.17
N GLU A 95 -9.23 -17.35 0.63
CA GLU A 95 -10.07 -17.78 -0.49
C GLU A 95 -9.21 -18.04 -1.73
N LEU A 96 -8.32 -17.11 -2.06
CA LEU A 96 -7.34 -17.25 -3.15
C LEU A 96 -6.46 -18.51 -3.00
N ALA A 97 -6.01 -18.80 -1.78
CA ALA A 97 -5.23 -20.00 -1.50
C ALA A 97 -6.06 -21.29 -1.52
N ALA A 98 -7.34 -21.23 -1.16
CA ALA A 98 -8.23 -22.39 -1.05
C ALA A 98 -8.85 -22.82 -2.39
N ASP A 99 -9.13 -21.85 -3.29
CA ASP A 99 -9.73 -22.11 -4.60
C ASP A 99 -8.80 -22.90 -5.54
N GLY A 100 -7.51 -22.99 -5.20
CA GLY A 100 -6.50 -23.76 -5.94
C GLY A 100 -6.03 -23.09 -7.23
N ASP A 101 -6.49 -21.88 -7.51
CA ASP A 101 -6.05 -21.05 -8.62
C ASP A 101 -4.64 -20.48 -8.40
N LEU A 102 -4.20 -20.38 -7.15
CA LEU A 102 -2.89 -19.85 -6.76
C LEU A 102 -2.23 -20.75 -5.73
N ASP A 103 -0.94 -21.00 -5.88
CA ASP A 103 -0.10 -21.62 -4.84
C ASP A 103 0.59 -20.49 -4.08
N LEU A 104 -0.23 -19.84 -3.23
CA LEU A 104 0.12 -18.62 -2.48
C LEU A 104 1.27 -18.89 -1.51
N VAL A 105 2.43 -18.31 -1.79
CA VAL A 105 3.63 -18.43 -0.94
C VAL A 105 3.95 -17.16 -0.17
N GLY A 106 3.34 -16.02 -0.51
CA GLY A 106 3.61 -14.77 0.18
C GLY A 106 2.86 -13.56 -0.33
N VAL A 107 3.00 -12.46 0.42
CA VAL A 107 2.48 -11.14 0.06
C VAL A 107 3.56 -10.07 0.06
N THR A 108 3.38 -9.04 -0.76
CA THR A 108 4.25 -7.85 -0.75
C THR A 108 3.55 -6.67 -0.10
N ALA A 109 4.25 -5.88 0.71
CA ALA A 109 3.68 -4.72 1.41
C ALA A 109 4.54 -3.45 1.27
N GLY A 110 3.88 -2.32 1.00
CA GLY A 110 4.50 -0.99 0.91
C GLY A 110 4.57 -0.22 2.23
N ALA A 111 4.62 -0.89 3.38
CA ALA A 111 4.71 -0.21 4.67
C ALA A 111 6.13 0.32 4.93
N VAL A 112 6.28 1.65 5.08
CA VAL A 112 7.58 2.33 5.26
C VAL A 112 8.02 2.35 6.72
N GLU A 113 7.27 3.05 7.58
CA GLU A 113 7.75 3.41 8.93
C GLU A 113 6.94 2.77 10.08
N SER A 114 5.65 2.47 9.87
CA SER A 114 4.79 1.98 10.95
C SER A 114 5.11 0.53 11.33
N GLU A 115 5.94 0.32 12.37
CA GLU A 115 6.15 -1.01 12.98
C GLU A 115 4.82 -1.69 13.31
N PHE A 116 3.81 -0.89 13.65
CA PHE A 116 2.47 -1.38 13.96
C PHE A 116 1.78 -2.00 12.74
N GLN A 117 1.78 -1.34 11.57
CA GLN A 117 1.20 -1.91 10.35
C GLN A 117 1.96 -3.17 9.91
N THR A 118 3.29 -3.12 9.87
CA THR A 118 4.09 -4.26 9.42
C THR A 118 3.95 -5.46 10.36
N SER A 119 3.90 -5.24 11.69
CA SER A 119 3.70 -6.32 12.66
C SER A 119 2.37 -7.05 12.47
N ARG A 120 1.30 -6.34 12.10
CA ARG A 120 0.00 -6.96 11.85
C ARG A 120 -0.04 -7.74 10.55
N ILE A 121 0.54 -7.20 9.48
CA ILE A 121 0.68 -7.92 8.22
C ILE A 121 1.55 -9.17 8.42
N GLN A 122 2.64 -9.06 9.18
CA GLN A 122 3.46 -10.22 9.55
C GLN A 122 2.64 -11.26 10.33
N ALA A 123 1.89 -10.83 11.35
CA ALA A 123 1.06 -11.74 12.12
C ALA A 123 -0.04 -12.42 11.27
N MET A 124 -0.58 -11.72 10.27
CA MET A 124 -1.49 -12.29 9.27
C MET A 124 -0.77 -13.35 8.42
N CYS A 125 0.42 -13.03 7.90
CA CYS A 125 1.22 -13.97 7.12
C CYS A 125 1.56 -15.23 7.93
N ASP A 126 1.92 -15.08 9.21
CA ASP A 126 2.20 -16.19 10.11
C ASP A 126 0.97 -17.09 10.33
N ARG A 127 -0.24 -16.51 10.38
CA ARG A 127 -1.51 -17.29 10.48
C ARG A 127 -1.86 -18.04 9.19
N LEU A 128 -1.41 -17.53 8.05
CA LEU A 128 -1.65 -18.11 6.73
C LEU A 128 -0.53 -19.06 6.30
N ASP A 129 0.58 -19.14 7.04
CA ASP A 129 1.79 -19.89 6.70
C ASP A 129 2.41 -19.43 5.36
N ILE A 130 2.45 -18.11 5.14
CA ILE A 130 3.01 -17.47 3.93
C ILE A 130 4.10 -16.46 4.28
N GLY A 131 4.92 -16.10 3.29
CA GLY A 131 5.98 -15.09 3.43
C GLY A 131 5.50 -13.65 3.36
N LEU A 132 6.26 -12.74 3.96
CA LEU A 132 6.10 -11.29 3.82
C LEU A 132 7.31 -10.68 3.14
N PHE A 133 7.09 -9.95 2.05
CA PHE A 133 8.09 -9.12 1.40
C PHE A 133 7.74 -7.63 1.62
N ALA A 134 8.39 -7.01 2.60
CA ALA A 134 8.17 -5.59 2.95
C ALA A 134 9.46 -4.78 2.69
N PRO A 135 9.78 -4.43 1.43
CA PRO A 135 11.07 -3.86 1.06
C PRO A 135 11.27 -2.40 1.48
N LEU A 136 10.24 -1.73 2.00
CA LEU A 136 10.31 -0.35 2.49
C LEU A 136 10.49 -0.30 4.01
N TRP A 137 10.37 -1.43 4.70
CA TRP A 137 10.32 -1.44 6.15
C TRP A 137 11.67 -1.09 6.76
N ARG A 138 11.70 -0.02 7.56
CA ARG A 138 12.90 0.55 8.21
C ARG A 138 13.92 1.16 7.25
N GLU A 139 13.53 1.38 6.00
CA GLU A 139 14.31 2.15 5.04
C GLU A 139 14.09 3.65 5.29
N ASP A 140 15.09 4.47 4.95
CA ASP A 140 14.99 5.92 5.08
C ASP A 140 14.02 6.49 4.01
N PRO A 141 13.01 7.30 4.39
CA PRO A 141 12.04 7.82 3.43
C PRO A 141 12.64 8.72 2.33
N VAL A 142 13.75 9.41 2.61
CA VAL A 142 14.46 10.26 1.64
C VAL A 142 15.18 9.36 0.64
N GLU A 143 15.95 8.37 1.12
CA GLU A 143 16.64 7.41 0.26
C GLU A 143 15.65 6.62 -0.61
N LEU A 144 14.48 6.25 -0.06
CA LEU A 144 13.41 5.62 -0.83
C LEU A 144 12.87 6.52 -1.94
N ALA A 145 12.63 7.81 -1.65
CA ALA A 145 12.14 8.76 -2.65
C ALA A 145 13.15 8.97 -3.77
N GLU A 146 14.43 9.16 -3.43
CA GLU A 146 15.52 9.28 -4.40
C GLU A 146 15.64 8.02 -5.26
N ALA A 147 15.56 6.83 -4.66
CA ALA A 147 15.59 5.57 -5.39
C ALA A 147 14.40 5.41 -6.36
N MET A 148 13.21 5.87 -5.97
CA MET A 148 12.04 5.90 -6.87
C MET A 148 12.30 6.84 -8.07
N PHE A 149 12.87 8.01 -7.83
CA PHE A 149 13.20 8.97 -8.89
C PHE A 149 14.24 8.41 -9.87
N ASP A 150 15.30 7.79 -9.34
CA ASP A 150 16.35 7.15 -10.13
C ASP A 150 15.83 5.97 -10.97
N ALA A 151 14.84 5.25 -10.45
CA ALA A 151 14.14 4.18 -11.16
C ALA A 151 13.16 4.71 -12.24
N GLY A 152 12.98 6.04 -12.34
CA GLY A 152 12.13 6.67 -13.34
C GLY A 152 10.65 6.73 -12.96
N PHE A 153 10.30 6.60 -11.68
CA PHE A 153 8.91 6.75 -11.24
C PHE A 153 8.41 8.19 -11.47
N GLU A 154 7.23 8.30 -12.06
CA GLU A 154 6.49 9.55 -12.16
C GLU A 154 5.41 9.60 -11.09
N ILE A 155 5.69 10.31 -9.99
CA ILE A 155 4.81 10.37 -8.83
C ILE A 155 4.09 11.71 -8.83
N ARG A 156 2.78 11.70 -8.51
CA ARG A 156 1.98 12.91 -8.33
C ARG A 156 1.32 12.94 -6.96
N ILE A 157 1.27 14.15 -6.40
CA ILE A 157 0.59 14.42 -5.13
C ILE A 157 -0.89 14.61 -5.44
N VAL A 158 -1.73 13.71 -4.95
CA VAL A 158 -3.19 13.75 -5.17
C VAL A 158 -3.96 14.24 -3.96
N GLN A 159 -3.29 14.36 -2.81
CA GLN A 159 -3.87 14.78 -1.55
C GLN A 159 -2.79 15.36 -0.64
N VAL A 160 -3.18 16.33 0.18
CA VAL A 160 -2.37 16.87 1.27
C VAL A 160 -3.21 16.96 2.54
N ALA A 161 -2.64 16.60 3.68
CA ALA A 161 -3.33 16.58 4.97
C ALA A 161 -2.40 16.94 6.14
N ALA A 162 -1.35 17.74 5.87
CA ALA A 162 -0.41 18.19 6.88
C ALA A 162 -0.35 19.72 6.93
N TYR A 163 -0.15 20.26 8.13
CA TYR A 163 0.04 21.69 8.32
C TYR A 163 1.32 22.15 7.60
N GLY A 164 1.23 23.20 6.80
CA GLY A 164 2.31 23.67 5.92
C GLY A 164 2.17 23.24 4.46
N LEU A 165 1.33 22.24 4.15
CA LEU A 165 0.96 21.89 2.78
C LEU A 165 -0.34 22.57 2.38
N ASP A 166 -0.29 23.37 1.32
CA ASP A 166 -1.47 24.05 0.74
C ASP A 166 -1.90 23.43 -0.60
N GLU A 167 -2.93 24.02 -1.23
CA GLU A 167 -3.50 23.55 -2.50
C GLU A 167 -2.49 23.54 -3.66
N SER A 168 -1.37 24.28 -3.57
CA SER A 168 -0.38 24.33 -4.65
C SER A 168 0.38 23.01 -4.84
N TRP A 169 0.35 22.14 -3.83
CA TRP A 169 0.93 20.80 -3.89
C TRP A 169 0.07 19.81 -4.68
N LEU A 170 -1.25 20.06 -4.79
CA LEU A 170 -2.15 19.14 -5.47
C LEU A 170 -1.87 19.11 -6.98
N GLY A 171 -1.68 17.91 -7.51
CA GLY A 171 -1.34 17.64 -8.91
C GLY A 171 0.14 17.90 -9.26
N ARG A 172 0.93 18.43 -8.31
CA ARG A 172 2.37 18.62 -8.46
C ARG A 172 3.08 17.28 -8.59
N ARG A 173 4.16 17.26 -9.38
CA ARG A 173 5.07 16.12 -9.43
C ARG A 173 5.84 16.03 -8.12
N TYR A 174 5.97 14.82 -7.59
CA TYR A 174 6.90 14.53 -6.52
C TYR A 174 8.23 14.12 -7.14
N ASP A 175 9.18 15.06 -7.13
CA ASP A 175 10.55 14.97 -7.66
C ASP A 175 11.54 15.54 -6.64
N ALA A 176 12.82 15.63 -7.00
CA ALA A 176 13.88 16.10 -6.09
C ALA A 176 13.61 17.51 -5.53
N ASP A 177 13.15 18.44 -6.38
CA ASP A 177 12.82 19.80 -5.94
C ASP A 177 11.64 19.79 -4.95
N ALA A 178 10.61 18.99 -5.22
CA ALA A 178 9.48 18.83 -4.30
C ALA A 178 9.90 18.15 -2.98
N LEU A 179 10.83 17.17 -3.02
CA LEU A 179 11.37 16.52 -1.84
C LEU A 179 12.16 17.50 -0.96
N ASP A 180 13.02 18.32 -1.55
CA ASP A 180 13.77 19.35 -0.83
C ASP A 180 12.82 20.33 -0.11
N GLU A 181 11.77 20.79 -0.78
CA GLU A 181 10.75 21.65 -0.17
C GLU A 181 9.99 20.94 0.97
N LEU A 182 9.69 19.65 0.85
CA LEU A 182 9.08 18.88 1.94
C LEU A 182 10.02 18.71 3.14
N LEU A 183 11.33 18.58 2.90
CA LEU A 183 12.33 18.52 3.97
C LEU A 183 12.46 19.85 4.71
N ASP A 184 12.40 20.97 3.98
CA ASP A 184 12.35 22.30 4.58
C ASP A 184 11.08 22.49 5.44
N LEU A 185 9.92 22.07 4.92
CA LEU A 185 8.66 22.11 5.66
C LEU A 185 8.70 21.22 6.91
N ARG A 186 9.27 20.02 6.82
CA ARG A 186 9.48 19.12 7.97
C ARG A 186 10.36 19.78 9.04
N ALA A 187 11.41 20.49 8.62
CA ALA A 187 12.27 21.21 9.57
C ALA A 187 11.56 22.40 10.25
N GLU A 188 10.61 23.04 9.55
CA GLU A 188 9.86 24.17 10.06
C GLU A 188 8.68 23.77 10.96
N TYR A 189 7.94 22.72 10.59
CA TYR A 189 6.65 22.37 11.19
C TYR A 189 6.62 21.03 11.94
N GLY A 190 7.61 20.15 11.75
CA GLY A 190 7.71 18.84 12.39
C GLY A 190 7.18 17.70 11.53
#